data_AF-A0A4Q6B7K7-F1
#
_entry.id   AF-A0A4Q6B7K7-F1
#
_cell.length_a   1.000
_cell.length_b   1.000
_cell.length_c   1.000
_cell.angle_alpha   90.00
_cell.angle_beta   90.00
_cell.angle_gamma   90.00
#
_symmetry.space_group_name_H-M   'P 1'
#
loop_
_entity.id
_entity.type
_entity.pdbx_description
1 polymer ?
#
loop_
_entity_poly.entity_id
_entity_poly.type
_entity_poly.pdbx_seq_one_letter_code
_entity_poly.pdbx_strand_id
1 'polypeptide(L)'
;MRSNRFVIGSILVSLVSVGCAHKGTEAASITNPSTGEVIKKADTDVPAEFWSPERKKANASFYYLAGEYELMNRNAIGAAKLFETAYAMEPNAFIGSKLVESKAQSNFDEGLALAKKMSLLYPHNGEIQLSYGRLLAAKGDLKEAETYLKNAVRMRRFRFGKDSPSCR
;
A
#
# COMPACT_ATOMS: atom_id res chain seq x y z
N MET A 1 18.83 -51.58 -43.79
CA MET A 1 20.02 -51.60 -42.91
C MET A 1 19.57 -51.62 -41.46
N ARG A 2 20.20 -52.52 -40.71
CA ARG A 2 20.08 -52.94 -39.31
C ARG A 2 19.33 -52.06 -38.28
N SER A 3 18.34 -52.72 -37.68
CA SER A 3 18.00 -52.70 -36.24
C SER A 3 19.22 -52.57 -35.33
N ASN A 4 19.09 -51.79 -34.24
CA ASN A 4 19.81 -52.08 -32.99
C ASN A 4 18.88 -51.90 -31.79
N ARG A 5 18.45 -53.05 -31.25
CA ARG A 5 18.03 -53.23 -29.87
C ARG A 5 19.27 -53.13 -28.98
N PHE A 6 19.18 -52.44 -27.85
CA PHE A 6 20.03 -52.70 -26.70
C PHE A 6 19.14 -52.80 -25.46
N VAL A 7 19.25 -53.93 -24.79
CA VAL A 7 18.51 -54.34 -23.60
C VAL A 7 19.53 -54.45 -22.46
N ILE A 8 19.03 -54.27 -21.24
CA ILE A 8 19.53 -54.76 -19.94
C ILE A 8 20.51 -53.83 -19.20
N GLY A 9 20.11 -53.42 -18.00
CA GLY A 9 21.04 -52.90 -16.99
C GLY A 9 20.37 -52.25 -15.78
N SER A 10 19.71 -53.06 -14.95
CA SER A 10 19.65 -52.99 -13.47
C SER A 10 19.66 -51.64 -12.74
N ILE A 11 18.65 -51.38 -11.89
CA ILE A 11 18.74 -51.56 -10.42
C ILE A 11 17.38 -51.11 -9.83
N LEU A 12 16.64 -52.09 -9.32
CA LEU A 12 15.53 -51.88 -8.39
C LEU A 12 16.11 -51.30 -7.10
N VAL A 13 16.00 -49.98 -6.91
CA VAL A 13 16.20 -49.38 -5.59
C VAL A 13 14.90 -49.59 -4.82
N SER A 14 14.92 -50.58 -3.95
CA SER A 14 13.89 -50.81 -2.94
C SER A 14 13.71 -49.55 -2.10
N LEU A 15 12.56 -48.90 -2.25
CA LEU A 15 12.04 -47.90 -1.31
C LEU A 15 11.74 -48.62 0.02
N VAL A 16 12.75 -48.74 0.87
CA VAL A 16 12.54 -48.97 2.30
C VAL A 16 12.03 -47.64 2.85
N SER A 17 10.71 -47.55 2.94
CA SER A 17 10.00 -46.53 3.72
C SER A 17 10.37 -46.70 5.19
N VAL A 18 11.48 -46.08 5.59
CA VAL A 18 11.76 -45.78 6.99
C VAL A 18 10.75 -44.71 7.38
N GLY A 19 9.73 -45.14 8.14
CA GLY A 19 8.82 -44.25 8.83
C GLY A 19 9.61 -43.44 9.86
N CYS A 20 10.12 -42.29 9.45
CA CYS A 20 10.55 -41.26 10.38
C CYS A 20 9.29 -40.71 11.05
N ALA A 21 9.00 -41.26 12.22
CA ALA A 21 8.13 -40.65 13.21
C ALA A 21 8.57 -39.18 13.39
N HIS A 22 7.80 -38.25 12.84
CA HIS A 22 7.86 -36.86 13.24
C HIS A 22 7.37 -36.80 14.70
N LYS A 23 8.31 -36.99 15.62
CA LYS A 23 8.19 -36.48 16.98
C LYS A 23 7.82 -35.01 16.84
N GLY A 24 6.73 -34.62 17.51
CA GLY A 24 6.22 -33.26 17.51
C GLY A 24 7.36 -32.27 17.72
N THR A 25 7.43 -31.29 16.83
CA THR A 25 8.22 -30.08 17.03
C THR A 25 7.80 -29.47 18.37
N GLU A 26 8.65 -29.62 19.40
CA GLU A 26 8.58 -28.76 20.58
C GLU A 26 8.56 -27.32 20.08
N ALA A 27 7.48 -26.61 20.37
CA ALA A 27 7.32 -25.22 20.00
C ALA A 27 8.47 -24.43 20.63
N ALA A 28 9.37 -23.90 19.79
CA ALA A 28 10.44 -23.02 20.23
C ALA A 28 9.83 -21.89 21.06
N SER A 29 10.19 -21.85 22.34
CA SER A 29 9.73 -20.83 23.27
C SER A 29 10.35 -19.50 22.87
N ILE A 30 9.53 -18.52 22.48
CA ILE A 30 10.00 -17.19 22.08
C ILE A 30 10.51 -16.49 23.34
N THR A 31 11.78 -16.16 23.39
CA THR A 31 12.38 -15.38 24.49
C THR A 31 12.47 -13.92 24.10
N ASN A 32 12.07 -13.01 24.99
CA ASN A 32 12.22 -11.58 24.75
C ASN A 32 13.73 -11.23 24.74
N PRO A 33 14.28 -10.68 23.63
CA PRO A 33 15.71 -10.42 23.52
C PRO A 33 16.21 -9.29 24.45
N SER A 34 15.30 -8.46 24.99
CA SER A 34 15.65 -7.38 25.91
C SER A 34 15.57 -7.77 27.39
N THR A 35 14.71 -8.72 27.75
CA THR A 35 14.48 -9.12 29.16
C THR A 35 14.84 -10.57 29.47
N GLY A 36 15.06 -11.41 28.46
CA GLY A 36 15.33 -12.85 28.62
C GLY A 36 14.13 -13.68 29.05
N GLU A 37 12.96 -13.08 29.26
CA GLU A 37 11.75 -13.81 29.67
C GLU A 37 11.20 -14.68 28.54
N VAL A 38 10.80 -15.90 28.92
CA VAL A 38 10.10 -16.84 28.04
C VAL A 38 8.66 -16.38 27.88
N ILE A 39 8.33 -15.89 26.68
CA ILE A 39 6.99 -15.41 26.32
C ILE A 39 6.08 -16.63 26.20
N LYS A 40 5.05 -16.71 27.06
CA LYS A 40 4.05 -17.77 26.96
C LYS A 40 3.17 -17.49 25.73
N LYS A 41 2.72 -18.54 25.05
CA LYS A 41 1.91 -18.45 23.81
C LYS A 41 0.60 -17.64 23.97
N ALA A 42 0.13 -17.42 25.20
CA ALA A 42 -1.01 -16.55 25.48
C ALA A 42 -0.68 -15.04 25.41
N ASP A 43 0.60 -14.67 25.54
CA ASP A 43 1.07 -13.28 25.52
C ASP A 43 1.41 -12.81 24.09
N THR A 44 1.33 -13.70 23.09
CA THR A 44 1.53 -13.35 21.67
C THR A 44 0.26 -12.83 21.00
N ASP A 45 -0.90 -12.98 21.64
CA ASP A 45 -2.15 -12.42 21.15
C ASP A 45 -2.16 -10.93 21.43
N VAL A 46 -1.94 -10.13 20.39
CA VAL A 46 -1.98 -8.67 20.47
C VAL A 46 -3.35 -8.26 21.00
N PRO A 47 -3.44 -7.60 22.17
CA PRO A 47 -4.73 -7.21 22.75
C PRO A 47 -5.60 -6.47 21.74
N ALA A 48 -6.89 -6.77 21.70
CA ALA A 48 -7.84 -6.17 20.76
C ALA A 48 -7.83 -4.62 20.80
N GLU A 49 -7.41 -4.04 21.93
CA GLU A 49 -7.21 -2.61 22.14
C GLU A 49 -6.19 -1.97 21.15
N PHE A 50 -5.18 -2.73 20.70
CA PHE A 50 -4.26 -2.29 19.64
C PHE A 50 -4.95 -2.11 18.29
N TRP A 51 -6.11 -2.72 18.09
CA TRP A 51 -6.92 -2.64 16.87
C TRP A 51 -8.11 -1.67 17.00
N SER A 52 -8.17 -0.88 18.08
CA SER A 52 -9.18 0.17 18.24
C SER A 52 -9.14 1.19 17.09
N PRO A 53 -10.28 1.74 16.65
CA PRO A 53 -10.33 2.76 15.60
C PRO A 53 -9.41 3.96 15.87
N GLU A 54 -9.33 4.39 17.13
CA GLU A 54 -8.51 5.52 17.58
C GLU A 54 -7.02 5.23 17.42
N ARG A 55 -6.57 4.02 17.78
CA ARG A 55 -5.17 3.59 17.59
C ARG A 55 -4.84 3.42 16.12
N LYS A 56 -5.75 2.86 15.31
CA LYS A 56 -5.58 2.78 13.85
C LYS A 56 -5.37 4.18 13.24
N LYS A 57 -6.16 5.16 13.69
CA LYS A 57 -6.03 6.56 13.26
C LYS A 57 -4.72 7.22 13.71
N ALA A 58 -4.31 6.99 14.95
CA ALA A 58 -3.03 7.49 15.46
C ALA A 58 -1.84 6.88 14.69
N ASN A 59 -1.89 5.57 14.41
CA ASN A 59 -0.90 4.87 13.60
C ASN A 59 -0.91 5.40 12.15
N ALA A 60 -2.08 5.61 11.54
CA ALA A 60 -2.19 6.20 10.20
C ALA A 60 -1.52 7.58 10.13
N SER A 61 -1.72 8.41 11.15
CA SER A 61 -1.10 9.73 11.26
C SER A 61 0.43 9.65 11.36
N PHE A 62 0.95 8.67 12.10
CA PHE A 62 2.38 8.40 12.18
C PHE A 62 2.97 8.04 10.80
N TYR A 63 2.37 7.09 10.09
CA TYR A 63 2.82 6.69 8.74
C TYR A 63 2.70 7.83 7.73
N TYR A 64 1.65 8.65 7.84
CA TYR A 64 1.50 9.85 7.03
C TYR A 64 2.67 10.82 7.22
N LEU A 65 3.00 11.17 8.47
CA LEU A 65 4.10 12.09 8.77
C LEU A 65 5.46 11.52 8.34
N ALA A 66 5.69 10.23 8.55
CA ALA A 66 6.90 9.56 8.05
C ALA A 66 6.97 9.61 6.52
N GLY A 67 5.84 9.44 5.82
CA GLY A 67 5.76 9.56 4.36
C GLY A 67 6.11 10.96 3.85
N GLU A 68 5.63 12.01 4.52
CA GLU A 68 5.99 13.40 4.18
C GLU A 68 7.49 13.66 4.42
N TYR A 69 8.07 13.12 5.50
CA TYR A 69 9.50 13.20 5.75
C TYR A 69 10.32 12.53 4.62
N GLU A 70 9.91 11.37 4.14
CA GLU A 70 10.56 10.71 3.00
C GLU A 70 10.44 11.53 1.71
N LEU A 71 9.31 12.21 1.46
CA LEU A 71 9.17 13.14 0.34
C LEU A 71 10.14 14.33 0.46
N MET A 72 10.32 14.89 1.67
CA MET A 72 11.30 15.96 1.91
C MET A 72 12.73 15.50 1.60
N ASN A 73 13.02 14.21 1.83
CA ASN A 73 14.29 13.58 1.48
C ASN A 73 14.39 13.12 0.01
N ARG A 74 13.42 13.49 -0.84
CA ARG A 74 13.31 13.08 -2.25
C ARG A 74 13.19 11.56 -2.46
N ASN A 75 12.80 10.82 -1.42
CA ASN A 75 12.57 9.39 -1.50
C ASN A 75 11.08 9.09 -1.77
N ALA A 76 10.66 9.32 -3.01
CA ALA A 76 9.27 9.09 -3.43
C ALA A 76 8.82 7.62 -3.27
N ILE A 77 9.74 6.66 -3.45
CA ILE A 77 9.45 5.23 -3.32
C ILE A 77 9.16 4.86 -1.86
N GLY A 78 10.00 5.35 -0.92
CA GLY A 78 9.78 5.17 0.51
C GLY A 78 8.48 5.82 0.97
N ALA A 79 8.25 7.06 0.54
CA ALA A 79 7.02 7.80 0.83
C ALA A 79 5.76 7.05 0.36
N ALA A 80 5.76 6.52 -0.87
CA ALA A 80 4.61 5.80 -1.40
C ALA A 80 4.22 4.58 -0.54
N LYS A 81 5.21 3.82 -0.04
CA LYS A 81 4.94 2.67 0.85
C LYS A 81 4.31 3.10 2.18
N LEU A 82 4.79 4.20 2.74
CA LEU A 82 4.27 4.75 3.99
C LEU A 82 2.85 5.30 3.80
N PHE A 83 2.59 6.02 2.71
CA PHE A 83 1.24 6.50 2.39
C PHE A 83 0.26 5.37 2.07
N GLU A 84 0.71 4.28 1.45
CA GLU A 84 -0.12 3.09 1.21
C GLU A 84 -0.54 2.46 2.54
N THR A 85 0.40 2.34 3.48
CA THR A 85 0.14 1.88 4.84
C THR A 85 -0.84 2.80 5.56
N ALA A 86 -0.63 4.12 5.48
CA ALA A 86 -1.52 5.11 6.07
C ALA A 86 -2.95 5.05 5.47
N TYR A 87 -3.06 4.88 4.15
CA TYR A 87 -4.34 4.77 3.45
C TYR A 87 -5.08 3.47 3.79
N ALA A 88 -4.36 2.37 3.97
CA ALA A 88 -4.96 1.10 4.39
C ALA A 88 -5.54 1.17 5.82
N MET A 89 -4.95 1.99 6.69
CA MET A 89 -5.44 2.22 8.05
C MET A 89 -6.62 3.20 8.09
N GLU A 90 -6.50 4.32 7.37
CA GLU A 90 -7.53 5.35 7.29
C GLU A 90 -7.74 5.80 5.83
N PRO A 91 -8.64 5.12 5.10
CA PRO A 91 -8.95 5.51 3.72
C PRO A 91 -9.59 6.90 3.70
N ASN A 92 -8.85 7.88 3.19
CA ASN A 92 -9.37 9.22 2.98
C ASN A 92 -8.71 9.89 1.76
N ALA A 93 -9.39 10.89 1.20
CA ALA A 93 -8.95 11.56 -0.02
C ALA A 93 -7.64 12.36 0.16
N PHE A 94 -7.34 12.82 1.37
CA PHE A 94 -6.13 13.59 1.64
C PHE A 94 -4.89 12.70 1.52
N ILE A 95 -4.86 11.57 2.24
CA ILE A 95 -3.79 10.56 2.10
C ILE A 95 -3.76 10.01 0.67
N GLY A 96 -4.93 9.75 0.07
CA GLY A 96 -5.02 9.29 -1.32
C GLY A 96 -4.34 10.24 -2.32
N SER A 97 -4.44 11.56 -2.12
CA SER A 97 -3.78 12.54 -2.99
C SER A 97 -2.25 12.48 -2.90
N LYS A 98 -1.72 12.30 -1.68
CA LYS A 98 -0.28 12.16 -1.40
C LYS A 98 0.29 10.84 -1.89
N LEU A 99 -0.49 9.76 -1.78
CA LEU A 99 -0.15 8.48 -2.36
C LEU A 99 -0.06 8.56 -3.89
N VAL A 100 -1.02 9.22 -4.55
CA VAL A 100 -0.97 9.45 -6.00
C VAL A 100 0.27 10.25 -6.40
N GLU A 101 0.57 11.34 -5.67
CA GLU A 101 1.73 12.19 -5.93
C GLU A 101 3.06 11.42 -5.81
N SER A 102 3.27 10.75 -4.68
CA SER A 102 4.48 9.94 -4.44
C SER A 102 4.65 8.81 -5.46
N LYS A 103 3.56 8.11 -5.78
CA LYS A 103 3.57 7.09 -6.86
C LYS A 103 3.94 7.70 -8.19
N ALA A 104 3.32 8.81 -8.60
CA ALA A 104 3.61 9.45 -9.87
C ALA A 104 5.05 9.97 -10.00
N GLN A 105 5.66 10.41 -8.90
CA GLN A 105 7.08 10.82 -8.87
C GLN A 105 8.03 9.62 -9.09
N SER A 106 7.67 8.44 -8.59
CA SER A 106 8.50 7.23 -8.72
C SER A 106 8.24 6.43 -10.00
N ASN A 107 6.97 6.28 -10.37
CA ASN A 107 6.49 5.58 -11.54
C ASN A 107 5.22 6.28 -12.04
N PHE A 108 5.38 7.03 -13.13
CA PHE A 108 4.32 7.87 -13.68
C PHE A 108 3.06 7.07 -14.05
N ASP A 109 3.21 5.89 -14.67
CA ASP A 109 2.08 5.09 -15.12
C ASP A 109 1.28 4.51 -13.95
N GLU A 110 1.96 4.06 -12.90
CA GLU A 110 1.31 3.66 -11.64
C GLU A 110 0.56 4.81 -11.00
N GLY A 111 1.19 5.98 -10.92
CA GLY A 111 0.57 7.19 -10.38
C GLY A 111 -0.67 7.61 -11.15
N LEU A 112 -0.62 7.56 -12.48
CA LEU A 112 -1.76 7.90 -13.34
C LEU A 112 -2.91 6.89 -13.20
N ALA A 113 -2.61 5.59 -13.18
CA ALA A 113 -3.61 4.55 -12.97
C ALA A 113 -4.27 4.69 -11.59
N LEU A 114 -3.48 4.99 -10.56
CA LEU A 114 -3.99 5.23 -9.21
C LEU A 114 -4.83 6.51 -9.15
N ALA A 115 -4.40 7.60 -9.78
CA ALA A 115 -5.14 8.86 -9.84
C ALA A 115 -6.51 8.68 -10.48
N LYS A 116 -6.59 7.91 -11.57
CA LYS A 116 -7.86 7.53 -12.19
C LYS A 116 -8.76 6.80 -11.19
N LYS A 117 -8.25 5.78 -10.49
CA LYS A 117 -9.02 5.05 -9.46
C LYS A 117 -9.50 5.98 -8.35
N MET A 118 -8.62 6.82 -7.81
CA MET A 118 -8.96 7.76 -6.75
C MET A 118 -10.01 8.77 -7.19
N SER A 119 -9.98 9.23 -8.45
CA SER A 119 -10.99 10.15 -8.99
C SER A 119 -12.40 9.55 -9.02
N LEU A 120 -12.50 8.22 -9.18
CA LEU A 120 -13.77 7.49 -9.12
C LEU A 120 -14.24 7.27 -7.67
N LEU A 121 -13.30 7.04 -6.74
CA LEU A 121 -13.61 6.87 -5.32
C LEU A 121 -13.99 8.20 -4.64
N TYR A 122 -13.39 9.30 -5.07
CA TYR A 122 -13.57 10.63 -4.48
C TYR A 122 -13.98 11.67 -5.54
N PRO A 123 -15.15 11.52 -6.19
CA PRO A 123 -15.54 12.37 -7.32
C PRO A 123 -15.73 13.84 -6.94
N HIS A 124 -16.07 14.12 -5.68
CA HIS A 124 -16.29 15.48 -5.16
C HIS A 124 -15.07 16.08 -4.45
N ASN A 125 -13.90 15.41 -4.49
CA ASN A 125 -12.69 15.95 -3.89
C ASN A 125 -11.85 16.71 -4.93
N GLY A 126 -11.73 18.03 -4.74
CA GLY A 126 -11.00 18.88 -5.67
C GLY A 126 -9.50 18.55 -5.78
N GLU A 127 -8.86 18.07 -4.72
CA GLU A 127 -7.43 17.74 -4.73
C GLU A 127 -7.15 16.49 -5.56
N ILE A 128 -7.98 15.46 -5.45
CA ILE A 128 -7.89 14.26 -6.29
C ILE A 128 -8.13 14.59 -7.77
N GLN A 129 -9.15 15.40 -8.05
CA GLN A 129 -9.44 15.86 -9.42
C GLN A 129 -8.27 16.67 -9.99
N LEU A 130 -7.62 17.50 -9.15
CA LEU A 130 -6.42 18.26 -9.49
C LEU A 130 -5.25 17.32 -9.81
N SER A 131 -4.96 16.35 -8.95
CA SER A 131 -3.88 15.39 -9.15
C SER A 131 -4.06 14.60 -10.45
N TYR A 132 -5.27 14.08 -10.71
CA TYR A 132 -5.51 13.34 -11.96
C TYR A 132 -5.41 14.24 -13.20
N GLY A 133 -6.00 15.44 -13.16
CA GLY A 133 -5.90 16.40 -14.25
C GLY A 133 -4.46 16.81 -14.56
N ARG A 134 -3.61 17.01 -13.54
CA ARG A 134 -2.17 17.29 -13.72
C ARG A 134 -1.43 16.15 -14.39
N LEU A 135 -1.71 14.92 -13.98
CA LEU A 135 -1.07 13.74 -14.59
C LEU A 135 -1.53 13.52 -16.03
N LEU A 136 -2.82 13.74 -16.34
CA LEU A 136 -3.30 13.73 -17.71
C LEU A 136 -2.62 14.80 -18.58
N ALA A 137 -2.43 16.01 -18.04
CA ALA A 137 -1.73 17.07 -18.74
C ALA A 137 -0.26 16.69 -19.01
N ALA A 138 0.42 16.11 -18.03
CA ALA A 138 1.79 15.63 -18.17
C ALA A 138 1.93 14.49 -19.20
N LYS A 139 0.89 13.64 -19.35
CA LYS A 139 0.82 12.61 -20.39
C LYS A 139 0.56 13.17 -21.79
N GLY A 140 0.01 14.39 -21.89
CA GLY A 140 -0.38 15.03 -23.15
C GLY A 140 -1.87 14.94 -23.47
N ASP A 141 -2.69 14.35 -22.60
CA ASP A 141 -4.14 14.19 -22.77
C ASP A 141 -4.89 15.49 -22.37
N LEU A 142 -4.56 16.60 -23.04
CA LEU A 142 -4.95 17.95 -22.63
C LEU A 142 -6.45 18.18 -22.53
N LYS A 143 -7.24 17.57 -23.43
CA LYS A 143 -8.71 17.70 -23.44
C LYS A 143 -9.36 17.10 -22.18
N GLU A 144 -8.89 15.92 -21.76
CA GLU A 144 -9.35 15.31 -20.52
C GLU A 144 -8.82 16.08 -19.31
N ALA A 145 -7.54 16.45 -19.33
CA ALA A 145 -6.91 17.23 -18.28
C ALA A 145 -7.70 18.51 -17.97
N GLU A 146 -8.09 19.27 -19.01
CA GLU A 146 -8.88 20.49 -18.87
C GLU A 146 -10.19 20.25 -18.11
N THR A 147 -10.88 19.14 -18.43
CA THR A 147 -12.15 18.77 -17.78
C THR A 147 -11.96 18.52 -16.29
N TYR A 148 -10.97 17.71 -15.92
CA TYR A 148 -10.67 17.39 -14.52
C TYR A 148 -10.16 18.60 -13.74
N LEU A 149 -9.34 19.45 -14.35
CA LEU A 149 -8.86 20.70 -13.72
C LEU A 149 -9.99 21.71 -13.51
N LYS A 150 -10.92 21.85 -14.46
CA LYS A 150 -12.13 22.67 -14.29
C LYS A 150 -12.99 22.16 -13.13
N ASN A 151 -13.15 20.84 -13.02
CA ASN A 151 -13.86 20.23 -11.90
C ASN A 151 -13.14 20.52 -10.57
N ALA A 152 -11.83 20.39 -10.51
CA ALA A 152 -11.04 20.69 -9.31
C ALA A 152 -11.27 22.13 -8.81
N VAL A 153 -11.23 23.11 -9.71
CA VAL A 153 -11.50 24.53 -9.40
C VAL A 153 -12.94 24.72 -8.91
N ARG A 154 -13.92 24.08 -9.56
CA ARG A 154 -15.33 24.13 -9.15
C ARG A 154 -15.51 23.61 -7.72
N MET A 155 -14.90 22.47 -7.40
CA MET A 155 -15.01 21.86 -6.06
C MET A 155 -14.32 22.71 -4.99
N ARG A 156 -13.18 23.34 -5.30
CA ARG A 156 -12.51 24.27 -4.36
C ARG A 156 -13.39 25.51 -4.10
N ARG A 157 -13.99 26.08 -5.14
CA ARG A 157 -14.93 27.22 -5.00
C ARG A 157 -16.15 26.86 -4.16
N PHE A 158 -16.72 25.67 -4.33
CA PHE A 158 -17.87 25.23 -3.53
C PHE A 158 -17.51 25.08 -2.04
N ARG A 159 -16.30 24.59 -1.71
CA ARG A 159 -15.85 24.43 -0.32
C ARG A 159 -15.70 25.76 0.41
N PHE A 160 -15.21 26.81 -0.26
CA PHE A 160 -15.01 28.13 0.37
C PHE A 160 -16.20 29.08 0.17
N GLY A 161 -17.06 28.83 -0.81
CA GLY A 161 -18.13 29.75 -1.21
C GLY A 161 -19.34 29.83 -0.28
N LYS A 162 -19.48 28.95 0.72
CA LYS A 162 -20.58 29.04 1.71
C LYS A 162 -20.26 29.92 2.91
N ASP A 163 -18.97 30.08 3.25
CA ASP A 163 -18.52 30.78 4.46
C ASP A 163 -17.53 31.92 4.16
N SER A 164 -17.32 32.29 2.89
CA SER A 164 -16.47 33.44 2.56
C SER A 164 -17.20 34.74 2.87
N PRO A 165 -16.74 35.57 3.85
CA PRO A 165 -17.24 36.91 4.04
C PRO A 165 -16.63 37.80 2.95
N SER A 166 -17.12 37.67 1.72
CA SER A 166 -16.76 38.60 0.64
C SER A 166 -18.03 39.17 0.04
N CYS A 167 -18.17 40.49 0.23
CA CYS A 167 -19.18 41.44 -0.26
C CYS A 167 -20.41 41.69 0.66
N ARG A 168 -20.20 42.50 1.69
CA ARG A 168 -21.07 43.66 1.94
C ARG A 168 -20.21 44.86 2.29
#